data_AF-X0SP87-F1
#
_entry.id   AF-X0SP87-F1
#
_cell.length_a   1.000
_cell.length_b   1.000
_cell.length_c   1.000
_cell.angle_alpha   90.00
_cell.angle_beta   90.00
_cell.angle_gamma   90.00
#
_symmetry.space_group_name_H-M   'P 1'
#
loop_
_entity.id
_entity.type
_entity.pdbx_description
1 polymer ?
#
loop_
_entity_poly.entity_id
_entity_poly.type
_entity_poly.pdbx_seq_one_letter_code
_entity_poly.pdbx_strand_id
1 'polypeptide(L)'
;MPLIDISQAKSWMKRTGSWFSDVWAYLSNIQYLMEQQAQVQTLLSSIPATITRIRFYTVSMPIANRQYSFVLPDHTKSIEMDTTSGAAFRISFDPGRVGPIARRPYRSVPVNTSWDRDKLDLTGNTLHFACGTAGVTMELAIGT
;
A
#
# COMPACT_ATOMS: atom_id res chain seq x y z
N MET A 1 0.26 -31.56 -0.43
CA MET A 1 -0.11 -32.98 -0.61
C MET A 1 0.44 -33.42 -1.96
N PRO A 2 1.15 -34.55 -2.06
CA PRO A 2 1.62 -35.04 -3.36
C PRO A 2 0.42 -35.45 -4.21
N LEU A 3 0.44 -35.07 -5.49
CA LEU A 3 -0.51 -35.52 -6.51
C LEU A 3 -0.41 -37.05 -6.61
N ILE A 4 -1.51 -37.76 -6.48
CA ILE A 4 -1.56 -39.20 -6.71
C ILE A 4 -1.34 -39.41 -8.21
N ASP A 5 -0.23 -40.06 -8.58
CA ASP A 5 0.05 -40.42 -9.96
C ASP A 5 -0.85 -41.59 -10.41
N ILE A 6 -1.99 -41.24 -10.99
CA ILE A 6 -3.02 -42.17 -11.49
C ILE A 6 -2.55 -42.96 -12.73
N SER A 7 -1.39 -42.61 -13.32
CA SER A 7 -0.83 -43.34 -14.47
C SER A 7 -0.49 -44.79 -14.11
N GLN A 8 -0.07 -45.05 -12.87
CA GLN A 8 0.20 -46.41 -12.38
C GLN A 8 -1.09 -47.21 -12.15
N ALA A 9 -2.18 -46.54 -11.74
CA ALA A 9 -3.49 -47.14 -11.49
C ALA A 9 -4.15 -47.67 -12.79
N LYS A 10 -3.84 -47.09 -13.96
CA LYS A 10 -4.33 -47.55 -15.27
C LYS A 10 -3.97 -49.01 -15.59
N SER A 11 -2.84 -49.52 -15.09
CA SER A 11 -2.36 -50.86 -15.43
C SER A 11 -3.11 -52.00 -14.72
N TRP A 12 -3.60 -51.76 -13.49
CA TRP A 12 -4.28 -52.78 -12.67
C TRP A 12 -5.81 -52.79 -12.85
N MET A 13 -6.40 -51.74 -13.44
CA MET A 13 -7.85 -51.57 -13.61
C MET A 13 -8.42 -52.19 -14.90
N LYS A 14 -7.66 -52.99 -15.65
CA LYS A 14 -8.15 -53.68 -16.87
C LYS A 14 -9.08 -54.88 -16.59
N ARG A 15 -9.82 -54.90 -15.48
CA ARG A 15 -10.82 -55.94 -15.18
C ARG A 15 -12.21 -55.41 -15.49
N THR A 16 -12.89 -56.10 -16.40
CA THR A 16 -14.08 -55.64 -17.14
C THR A 16 -15.36 -55.72 -16.31
N GLY A 17 -16.02 -54.57 -16.09
CA GLY A 17 -17.38 -54.46 -15.54
C GLY A 17 -17.86 -53.01 -15.49
N SER A 18 -19.17 -52.76 -15.65
CA SER A 18 -19.75 -51.39 -15.75
C SER A 18 -19.35 -50.47 -14.59
N TRP A 19 -19.28 -51.03 -13.37
CA TRP A 19 -18.84 -50.33 -12.16
C TRP A 19 -17.41 -49.75 -12.26
N PHE A 20 -16.48 -50.43 -12.96
CA PHE A 20 -15.12 -49.91 -13.14
C PHE A 20 -15.10 -48.65 -14.00
N SER A 21 -15.96 -48.58 -15.01
CA SER A 21 -16.09 -47.39 -15.86
C SER A 21 -16.60 -46.19 -15.06
N ASP A 22 -17.58 -46.40 -14.18
CA ASP A 22 -18.15 -45.36 -13.34
C ASP A 22 -17.13 -44.84 -12.31
N VAL A 23 -16.38 -45.75 -11.68
CA VAL A 23 -15.28 -45.38 -10.77
C VAL A 23 -14.19 -44.60 -11.52
N TRP A 24 -13.87 -44.99 -12.75
CA TRP A 24 -12.85 -44.30 -13.55
C TRP A 24 -13.29 -42.89 -13.98
N ALA A 25 -14.55 -42.74 -14.38
CA ALA A 25 -15.15 -41.45 -14.68
C ALA A 25 -15.15 -40.55 -13.44
N TYR A 26 -15.50 -41.10 -12.27
CA TYR A 26 -15.46 -40.37 -11.00
C TYR A 26 -14.05 -39.90 -10.63
N LEU A 27 -13.05 -40.79 -10.69
CA LEU A 27 -11.65 -40.45 -10.39
C LEU A 27 -11.08 -39.41 -11.37
N SER A 28 -11.44 -39.51 -12.66
CA SER A 28 -11.02 -38.54 -13.67
C SER A 28 -11.63 -37.16 -13.44
N ASN A 29 -12.90 -37.11 -13.04
CA ASN A 29 -13.57 -35.86 -12.67
C ASN A 29 -12.93 -35.21 -11.43
N ILE A 30 -12.55 -36.00 -10.43
CA ILE A 30 -11.82 -35.49 -9.26
C ILE A 30 -10.48 -34.89 -9.68
N GLN A 31 -9.70 -35.60 -10.49
CA GLN A 31 -8.41 -35.11 -10.98
C GLN A 31 -8.56 -33.77 -11.71
N TYR A 32 -9.55 -33.67 -12.59
CA TYR A 32 -9.87 -32.43 -13.30
C TYR A 32 -10.19 -31.30 -12.33
N LEU A 33 -11.03 -31.53 -11.32
CA LEU A 33 -11.37 -30.52 -10.32
C LEU A 33 -10.15 -30.09 -9.49
N MET A 34 -9.24 -31.01 -9.15
CA MET A 34 -8.00 -30.69 -8.44
C MET A 34 -7.08 -29.80 -9.28
N GLU A 35 -6.95 -30.08 -10.58
CA GLU A 35 -6.17 -29.26 -11.52
C GLU A 35 -6.77 -27.86 -11.68
N GLN A 36 -8.10 -27.76 -11.79
CA GLN A 36 -8.80 -26.47 -11.83
C GLN A 36 -8.56 -25.66 -10.55
N GLN A 37 -8.63 -26.28 -9.38
CA GLN A 37 -8.35 -25.60 -8.11
C GLN A 37 -6.90 -25.10 -8.02
N ALA A 38 -5.93 -25.88 -8.49
CA ALA A 38 -4.52 -25.47 -8.52
C ALA A 38 -4.29 -24.25 -9.44
N GLN A 39 -4.97 -24.21 -10.59
CA GLN A 39 -4.93 -23.05 -11.49
C GLN A 39 -5.53 -21.81 -10.84
N VAL A 40 -6.69 -21.93 -10.17
CA VAL A 40 -7.32 -20.81 -9.45
C VAL A 40 -6.42 -20.27 -8.34
N GLN A 41 -5.75 -21.14 -7.57
CA GLN A 41 -4.81 -20.70 -6.54
C GLN A 41 -3.60 -19.95 -7.12
N THR A 42 -3.12 -20.38 -8.29
CA THR A 42 -2.01 -19.72 -8.99
C THR A 42 -2.43 -18.33 -9.52
N LEU A 43 -3.67 -18.20 -10.00
CA LEU A 43 -4.21 -16.91 -10.42
C LEU A 43 -4.35 -15.96 -9.23
N LEU A 44 -4.92 -16.43 -8.11
CA LEU A 44 -5.09 -15.61 -6.91
C LEU A 44 -3.76 -15.15 -6.32
N SER A 45 -2.71 -15.98 -6.36
CA SER A 45 -1.38 -15.58 -5.89
C SER A 45 -0.64 -14.62 -6.83
N SER A 46 -1.08 -14.54 -8.09
CA SER A 46 -0.54 -13.59 -9.08
C SER A 46 -1.19 -12.21 -9.05
N ILE A 47 -2.30 -12.03 -8.31
CA ILE A 47 -2.92 -10.72 -8.14
C ILE A 47 -2.06 -9.91 -7.17
N PRO A 48 -1.38 -8.84 -7.61
CA PRO A 48 -0.73 -7.94 -6.66
C PRO A 48 -1.82 -7.28 -5.82
N ALA A 49 -1.83 -7.57 -4.52
CA ALA A 49 -2.67 -6.85 -3.58
C ALA A 49 -2.09 -5.44 -3.40
N THR A 50 -2.25 -4.57 -4.39
CA THR A 50 -1.97 -3.14 -4.25
C THR A 50 -3.12 -2.51 -3.48
N ILE A 51 -3.27 -2.88 -2.21
CA ILE A 51 -4.15 -2.17 -1.29
C ILE A 51 -3.42 -0.88 -0.97
N THR A 52 -3.76 0.19 -1.68
CA THR A 52 -3.31 1.54 -1.32
C THR A 52 -3.90 1.86 0.04
N ARG A 53 -3.06 1.79 1.08
CA ARG A 53 -3.50 2.06 2.44
C ARG A 53 -3.27 3.52 2.73
N ILE A 54 -4.35 4.28 2.84
CA ILE A 54 -4.30 5.67 3.30
C ILE A 54 -4.28 5.68 4.83
N ARG A 55 -3.34 6.41 5.41
CA ARG A 55 -3.24 6.64 6.85
C ARG A 55 -3.30 8.14 7.12
N PHE A 56 -4.04 8.51 8.14
CA PHE A 56 -4.16 9.90 8.59
C PHE A 56 -3.29 10.14 9.81
N TYR A 57 -2.55 11.24 9.81
CA TYR A 57 -1.70 11.69 10.90
C TYR A 57 -2.01 13.15 11.21
N THR A 58 -1.88 13.52 12.48
CA THR A 58 -1.99 14.91 12.92
C THR A 58 -0.75 15.31 13.70
N VAL A 59 -0.21 16.50 13.41
CA VAL A 59 0.98 17.03 14.09
C VAL A 59 0.68 18.44 14.60
N SER A 60 0.71 18.60 15.92
CA SER A 60 0.49 19.90 16.56
C SER A 60 1.69 20.83 16.36
N MET A 61 1.42 22.07 15.94
CA MET A 61 2.40 23.14 15.76
C MET A 61 2.13 24.29 16.75
N PRO A 62 2.49 24.13 18.04
CA PRO A 62 2.18 25.14 19.07
C PRO A 62 2.92 26.47 18.90
N ILE A 63 4.04 26.51 18.15
CA ILE A 63 4.88 27.70 18.02
C ILE A 63 4.93 28.13 16.55
N ALA A 64 4.56 29.38 16.29
CA ALA A 64 4.65 29.99 14.97
C ALA A 64 6.09 29.97 14.44
N ASN A 65 6.24 29.69 13.14
CA ASN A 65 7.49 29.64 12.39
C ASN A 65 8.53 28.63 12.90
N ARG A 66 8.18 27.77 13.87
CA ARG A 66 9.04 26.68 14.30
C ARG A 66 9.00 25.55 13.26
N GLN A 67 10.15 24.96 12.98
CA GLN A 67 10.22 23.75 12.17
C GLN A 67 9.79 22.53 12.99
N TYR A 68 8.91 21.74 12.40
CA TYR A 68 8.49 20.42 12.85
C TYR A 68 8.95 19.40 11.82
N SER A 69 9.13 18.16 12.27
CA SER A 69 9.64 17.05 11.45
C SER A 69 8.74 15.84 11.64
N PHE A 70 8.45 15.14 10.55
CA PHE A 70 7.66 13.92 10.54
C PHE A 70 8.34 12.87 9.66
N VAL A 71 8.67 11.72 10.24
CA VAL A 71 9.27 10.60 9.50
C VAL A 71 8.16 9.93 8.69
N LEU A 72 8.33 9.88 7.37
CA LEU A 72 7.33 9.25 6.52
C LEU A 72 7.40 7.72 6.67
N PRO A 73 6.25 7.02 6.66
CA PRO A 73 6.23 5.57 6.59
C PRO A 73 6.98 5.05 5.36
N ASP A 74 7.57 3.87 5.48
CA ASP A 74 8.21 3.19 4.34
C ASP A 74 7.22 3.02 3.19
N HIS A 75 7.75 3.09 1.97
CA HIS A 75 6.99 2.98 0.73
C HIS A 75 5.91 4.04 0.53
N THR A 76 6.02 5.22 1.16
CA THR A 76 5.10 6.34 0.89
C THR A 76 5.08 6.71 -0.60
N LYS A 77 3.91 6.59 -1.24
CA LYS A 77 3.64 6.86 -2.66
C LYS A 77 2.77 8.09 -2.91
N SER A 78 1.99 8.52 -1.92
CA SER A 78 1.23 9.76 -1.99
C SER A 78 1.21 10.48 -0.65
N ILE A 79 1.14 11.81 -0.71
CA ILE A 79 0.99 12.68 0.44
C ILE A 79 -0.01 13.77 0.07
N GLU A 80 -0.98 13.98 0.95
CA GLU A 80 -1.81 15.17 1.00
C GLU A 80 -1.63 15.83 2.37
N MET A 81 -1.53 17.15 2.38
CA MET A 81 -1.34 17.95 3.58
C MET A 81 -2.23 19.17 3.58
N ASP A 82 -2.81 19.45 4.73
CA ASP A 82 -3.48 20.71 5.02
C ASP A 82 -3.31 21.07 6.50
N THR A 83 -3.77 22.25 6.88
CA THR A 83 -3.82 22.70 8.26
C THR A 83 -5.26 22.87 8.71
N THR A 84 -5.55 22.55 9.96
CA THR A 84 -6.92 22.61 10.53
C THR A 84 -7.59 23.98 10.46
N SER A 85 -6.80 25.04 10.30
CA SER A 85 -7.29 26.43 10.24
C SER A 85 -7.17 27.04 8.85
N GLY A 86 -6.69 26.30 7.85
CA GLY A 86 -6.35 26.85 6.53
C GLY A 86 -5.21 27.87 6.57
N ALA A 87 -4.33 27.80 7.58
CA ALA A 87 -3.17 28.69 7.68
C ALA A 87 -2.11 28.34 6.64
N ALA A 88 -1.42 29.36 6.13
CA ALA A 88 -0.31 29.15 5.20
C ALA A 88 0.86 28.43 5.87
N PHE A 89 1.46 27.49 5.15
CA PHE A 89 2.58 26.68 5.65
C PHE A 89 3.69 26.51 4.62
N ARG A 90 4.86 26.08 5.09
CA ARG A 90 6.05 25.81 4.28
C ARG A 90 6.44 24.35 4.46
N ILE A 91 6.91 23.72 3.40
CA ILE A 91 7.34 22.32 3.41
C ILE A 91 8.70 22.16 2.71
N SER A 92 9.50 21.22 3.21
CA SER A 92 10.75 20.77 2.58
C SER A 92 11.08 19.35 3.05
N PHE A 93 11.83 18.61 2.23
CA PHE A 93 12.43 17.33 2.64
C PHE A 93 13.84 17.51 3.21
N ASP A 94 14.40 18.73 3.14
CA ASP A 94 15.68 19.06 3.73
C ASP A 94 15.48 19.74 5.10
N PRO A 95 16.25 19.34 6.13
CA PRO A 95 16.19 19.99 7.44
C PRO A 95 16.69 21.44 7.37
N GLY A 96 16.08 22.33 8.14
CA GLY A 96 16.53 23.71 8.32
C GLY A 96 16.03 24.68 7.24
N ARG A 97 15.20 24.23 6.29
CA ARG A 97 14.69 25.08 5.20
C ARG A 97 13.45 25.89 5.57
N VAL A 98 12.64 25.42 6.53
CA VAL A 98 11.28 25.93 6.76
C VAL A 98 11.11 26.71 8.07
N GLY A 99 12.10 26.69 8.96
CA GLY A 99 12.04 27.30 10.30
C GLY A 99 11.96 28.84 10.34
N PRO A 100 12.34 29.47 11.47
CA PRO A 100 12.16 30.91 11.67
C PRO A 100 12.97 31.75 10.69
N ILE A 101 14.15 31.27 10.31
CA ILE A 101 14.94 31.80 9.20
C ILE A 101 14.81 30.81 8.04
N ALA A 102 13.71 30.92 7.30
CA ALA A 102 13.44 30.04 6.17
C ALA A 102 14.48 30.26 5.06
N ARG A 103 15.08 29.18 4.57
CA ARG A 103 16.09 29.19 3.51
C ARG A 103 15.60 28.33 2.38
N ARG A 104 15.50 28.88 1.17
CA ARG A 104 15.15 28.10 -0.03
C ARG A 104 16.20 26.98 -0.25
N PRO A 105 15.82 25.85 -0.89
CA PRO A 105 14.50 25.53 -1.42
C PRO A 105 13.52 25.04 -0.35
N TYR A 106 12.29 25.55 -0.44
CA TYR A 106 11.09 25.02 0.22
C TYR A 106 9.89 25.38 -0.66
N ARG A 107 8.78 24.68 -0.48
CA ARG A 107 7.50 25.00 -1.12
C ARG A 107 6.65 25.77 -0.12
N SER A 108 6.13 26.93 -0.54
CA SER A 108 5.07 27.64 0.19
C SER A 108 3.71 27.13 -0.26
N VAL A 109 2.83 26.89 0.70
CA VAL A 109 1.42 26.57 0.51
C VAL A 109 0.60 27.73 1.07
N PRO A 110 -0.18 28.43 0.23
CA PRO A 110 -1.03 29.55 0.66
C PRO A 110 -2.09 29.17 1.70
N VAL A 111 -2.77 30.18 2.24
CA VAL A 111 -3.95 29.99 3.11
C VAL A 111 -5.08 29.29 2.34
N ASN A 112 -5.88 28.48 3.04
CA ASN A 112 -7.03 27.74 2.52
C ASN A 112 -6.68 26.88 1.28
N THR A 113 -5.46 26.36 1.23
CA THR A 113 -5.02 25.45 0.18
C THR A 113 -4.32 24.25 0.78
N SER A 114 -4.59 23.08 0.23
CA SER A 114 -3.85 21.86 0.52
C SER A 114 -2.67 21.70 -0.44
N TRP A 115 -1.73 20.85 -0.05
CA TRP A 115 -0.67 20.38 -0.93
C TRP A 115 -0.78 18.88 -1.08
N ASP A 116 -1.02 18.44 -2.32
CA ASP A 116 -1.12 17.05 -2.69
C ASP A 116 -0.08 16.67 -3.75
N ARG A 117 0.45 15.46 -3.61
CA ARG A 117 1.35 14.83 -4.57
C ARG A 117 1.13 13.33 -4.58
N ASP A 118 1.03 12.77 -5.79
CA ASP A 118 0.95 11.34 -6.06
C ASP A 118 2.22 10.84 -6.77
N LYS A 119 2.35 9.51 -6.89
CA LYS A 119 3.43 8.82 -7.62
C LYS A 119 4.83 9.19 -7.13
N LEU A 120 4.96 9.38 -5.82
CA LEU A 120 6.22 9.70 -5.17
C LEU A 120 7.00 8.43 -4.80
N ASP A 121 8.30 8.57 -4.57
CA ASP A 121 9.07 7.57 -3.83
C ASP A 121 9.80 8.27 -2.69
N LEU A 122 9.17 8.26 -1.52
CA LEU A 122 9.66 8.95 -0.33
C LEU A 122 10.13 8.00 0.76
N THR A 123 10.46 6.76 0.39
CA THR A 123 10.98 5.76 1.32
C THR A 123 12.21 6.32 2.07
N GLY A 124 12.15 6.32 3.41
CA GLY A 124 13.23 6.84 4.27
C GLY A 124 13.35 8.37 4.35
N ASN A 125 12.45 9.15 3.71
CA ASN A 125 12.50 10.60 3.79
C ASN A 125 11.78 11.13 5.04
N THR A 126 12.28 12.26 5.55
CA THR A 126 11.63 13.03 6.60
C THR A 126 11.03 14.28 6.00
N LEU A 127 9.77 14.53 6.30
CA LEU A 127 9.10 15.76 5.92
C LEU A 127 9.35 16.82 7.01
N HIS A 128 9.79 18.00 6.60
CA HIS A 128 9.93 19.17 7.46
C HIS A 128 8.93 20.25 7.06
N PHE A 129 8.20 20.78 8.05
CA PHE A 129 7.23 21.84 7.80
C PHE A 129 7.19 22.88 8.92
N ALA A 130 6.67 24.06 8.59
CA ALA A 130 6.43 25.13 9.54
C ALA A 130 5.21 25.94 9.11
N CYS A 131 4.43 26.41 10.08
CA CYS A 131 3.29 27.29 9.86
C CYS A 131 3.60 28.70 10.38
N GLY A 132 3.09 29.73 9.72
CA GLY A 132 3.22 31.12 10.18
C GLY A 132 2.40 31.43 11.45
N THR A 133 1.43 30.56 11.76
CA THR A 133 0.48 30.73 12.87
C THR A 133 0.73 29.70 13.96
N ALA A 134 0.69 30.13 15.23
CA ALA A 134 0.85 29.26 16.39
C ALA A 134 -0.45 28.51 16.73
N GLY A 135 -0.34 27.34 17.35
CA GLY A 135 -1.51 26.58 17.84
C GLY A 135 -2.29 25.86 16.74
N VAL A 136 -1.73 25.75 15.53
CA VAL A 136 -2.35 25.07 14.39
C VAL A 136 -1.93 23.61 14.37
N THR A 137 -2.77 22.73 13.81
CA THR A 137 -2.42 21.33 13.58
C THR A 137 -2.25 21.08 12.08
N MET A 138 -1.18 20.36 11.72
CA MET A 138 -0.97 19.82 10.38
C MET A 138 -1.70 18.48 10.27
N GLU A 139 -2.50 18.30 9.23
CA GLU A 139 -3.17 17.05 8.89
C GLU A 139 -2.46 16.45 7.67
N LEU A 140 -2.10 15.18 7.77
CA LEU A 140 -1.41 14.46 6.69
C LEU A 140 -2.21 13.21 6.33
N ALA A 141 -2.54 13.05 5.05
CA ALA A 141 -3.04 11.79 4.50
C ALA A 141 -1.93 11.16 3.65
N ILE A 142 -1.47 9.98 4.07
CA ILE A 142 -0.32 9.30 3.46
C ILE A 142 -0.80 7.99 2.85
N GLY A 143 -0.58 7.82 1.55
CA GLY A 143 -0.78 6.56 0.84
C GLY A 143 0.53 5.80 0.69
N THR A 144 0.53 4.53 1.08
CA THR A 144 1.60 3.54 0.84
C THR A 144 1.13 2.49 -0.14
#